data_AF-A0A2P7QZW2-F1
#
_entry.id   AF-A0A2P7QZW2-F1
#
_cell.length_a   1.000
_cell.length_b   1.000
_cell.length_c   1.000
_cell.angle_alpha   90.00
_cell.angle_beta   90.00
_cell.angle_gamma   90.00
#
_symmetry.space_group_name_H-M   'P 1'
#
loop_
_entity.id
_entity.type
_entity.pdbx_description
1 polymer ?
#
loop_
_entity_poly.entity_id
_entity_poly.type
_entity_poly.pdbx_seq_one_letter_code
_entity_poly.pdbx_strand_id
1 'polypeptide(L)'
;MSLALIAAALAAAAEPATCVFDTAPPEPCRIGFSVVKGATRMQARSNSGKQAVFVGKRGSGWWSGTLDGKPAMAHELNRGNVVFSTHDLGRSFQYWTSGNEHGSY
;
A
#
# COMPACT_ATOMS: atom_id res chain seq x y z
N MET A 1 -9.22 -10.67 -42.79
CA MET A 1 -9.71 -11.28 -41.54
C MET A 1 -8.64 -11.05 -40.49
N SER A 2 -8.78 -10.00 -39.66
CA SER A 2 -7.78 -9.67 -38.63
C SER A 2 -8.31 -10.11 -37.27
N LEU A 3 -7.67 -11.11 -36.67
CA LEU A 3 -7.92 -11.53 -35.30
C LEU A 3 -7.42 -10.43 -34.35
N ALA A 4 -8.32 -9.83 -33.57
CA ALA A 4 -7.95 -8.98 -32.45
C ALA A 4 -7.51 -9.87 -31.26
N LEU A 5 -6.23 -9.77 -30.86
CA LEU A 5 -5.75 -10.35 -29.61
C LEU A 5 -6.32 -9.56 -28.43
N ILE A 6 -7.14 -10.21 -27.60
CA ILE A 6 -7.59 -9.67 -26.33
C ILE A 6 -6.47 -9.89 -25.30
N ALA A 7 -5.76 -8.83 -24.94
CA ALA A 7 -4.84 -8.85 -23.80
C ALA A 7 -5.65 -8.67 -22.51
N ALA A 8 -5.92 -9.78 -21.80
CA ALA A 8 -6.44 -9.72 -20.44
C ALA A 8 -5.31 -9.26 -19.50
N ALA A 9 -5.41 -8.04 -18.98
CA ALA A 9 -4.51 -7.56 -17.94
C ALA A 9 -4.77 -8.37 -16.65
N LEU A 10 -3.81 -9.20 -16.27
CA LEU A 10 -3.78 -9.85 -14.96
C LEU A 10 -3.66 -8.75 -13.89
N ALA A 11 -4.79 -8.37 -13.29
CA ALA A 11 -4.77 -7.57 -12.09
C ALA A 11 -4.06 -8.40 -11.00
N ALA A 12 -2.94 -7.89 -10.48
CA ALA A 12 -2.29 -8.50 -9.33
C ALA A 12 -3.33 -8.61 -8.20
N ALA A 13 -3.63 -9.84 -7.78
CA ALA A 13 -4.63 -10.09 -6.75
C ALA A 13 -4.22 -9.40 -5.45
N ALA A 14 -5.17 -8.75 -4.79
CA ALA A 14 -4.91 -8.13 -3.50
C ALA A 14 -4.50 -9.22 -2.50
N GLU A 15 -3.37 -9.01 -1.82
CA GLU A 15 -2.79 -9.97 -0.89
C GLU A 15 -3.32 -9.76 0.54
N PRO A 16 -3.51 -10.83 1.32
CA PRO A 16 -3.83 -10.72 2.74
C PRO A 16 -2.70 -10.04 3.51
N ALA A 17 -3.07 -9.14 4.42
CA ALA A 17 -2.14 -8.46 5.31
C ALA A 17 -2.82 -8.14 6.65
N THR A 18 -2.02 -7.66 7.60
CA THR A 18 -2.50 -6.94 8.77
C THR A 18 -2.27 -5.46 8.55
N CYS A 19 -3.25 -4.64 8.90
CA CYS A 19 -3.23 -3.20 8.75
C CYS A 19 -3.37 -2.49 10.08
N VAL A 20 -2.68 -1.38 10.25
CA VAL A 20 -2.86 -0.42 11.34
C VAL A 20 -3.23 0.92 10.71
N PHE A 21 -4.37 1.46 11.11
CA PHE A 21 -4.82 2.79 10.69
C PHE A 21 -4.62 3.73 11.88
N ASP A 22 -3.74 4.71 11.70
CA ASP A 22 -3.34 5.63 12.75
C ASP A 22 -2.83 4.90 14.01
N THR A 23 -3.53 5.07 15.14
CA THR A 23 -3.25 4.42 16.42
C THR A 23 -4.24 3.30 16.75
N ALA A 24 -5.09 2.90 15.80
CA ALA A 24 -6.05 1.82 16.03
C ALA A 24 -5.36 0.47 16.18
N PRO A 25 -5.96 -0.50 16.89
CA PRO A 25 -5.44 -1.85 16.94
C PRO A 25 -5.26 -2.48 15.54
N PRO A 26 -4.24 -3.35 15.35
CA PRO A 26 -4.05 -4.06 14.09
C PRO A 26 -5.27 -4.90 13.71
N GLU A 27 -5.62 -4.91 12.43
CA GLU A 27 -6.75 -5.70 11.92
C GLU A 27 -6.45 -6.36 10.57
N PRO A 28 -7.10 -7.50 10.26
CA PRO A 28 -6.94 -8.13 8.95
C PRO A 28 -7.43 -7.22 7.82
N CYS A 29 -6.67 -7.20 6.73
CA CYS A 29 -6.96 -6.41 5.55
C CYS A 29 -6.47 -7.08 4.26
N ARG A 30 -6.79 -6.46 3.13
CA ARG A 30 -6.21 -6.78 1.82
C ARG A 30 -5.47 -5.59 1.26
N ILE A 31 -4.28 -5.83 0.72
CA ILE A 31 -3.43 -4.82 0.05
C ILE A 31 -3.34 -5.14 -1.43
N GLY A 32 -3.62 -4.16 -2.29
CA GLY A 32 -3.45 -4.26 -3.73
C GLY A 32 -2.48 -3.22 -4.26
N PHE A 33 -1.68 -3.59 -5.27
CA PHE A 33 -0.76 -2.70 -5.95
C PHE A 33 -1.13 -2.55 -7.43
N SER A 34 -0.99 -1.35 -7.94
CA SER A 34 -1.19 -1.02 -9.35
C SER A 34 -0.26 0.14 -9.75
N VAL A 35 -0.17 0.44 -11.04
CA VAL A 35 0.56 1.60 -11.55
C VAL A 35 -0.44 2.60 -12.12
N VAL A 36 -0.35 3.86 -11.72
CA VAL A 36 -1.16 4.97 -12.22
C VAL A 36 -0.25 6.11 -12.61
N LYS A 37 -0.25 6.48 -13.91
CA LYS A 37 0.57 7.57 -14.46
C LYS A 37 2.06 7.48 -14.07
N GLY A 38 2.62 6.27 -14.08
CA GLY A 38 4.03 6.03 -13.73
C GLY A 38 4.36 6.08 -12.23
N ALA A 39 3.35 6.20 -11.35
CA ALA A 39 3.47 6.07 -9.91
C ALA A 39 2.85 4.75 -9.42
N THR A 40 3.37 4.20 -8.33
CA THR A 40 2.75 3.07 -7.65
C THR A 40 1.54 3.54 -6.87
N ARG A 41 0.41 2.85 -7.05
CA ARG A 41 -0.79 3.00 -6.24
C ARG A 41 -0.97 1.75 -5.37
N MET A 42 -0.88 1.93 -4.05
CA MET A 42 -1.23 0.95 -3.03
C MET A 42 -2.64 1.25 -2.52
N GLN A 43 -3.47 0.21 -2.38
CA GLN A 43 -4.80 0.29 -1.81
C GLN A 43 -4.96 -0.75 -0.73
N ALA A 44 -5.35 -0.32 0.46
CA ALA A 44 -5.67 -1.17 1.59
C ALA A 44 -7.18 -1.13 1.86
N ARG A 45 -7.75 -2.29 2.20
CA ARG A 45 -9.13 -2.41 2.68
C ARG A 45 -9.20 -3.37 3.85
N SER A 46 -9.59 -2.88 5.02
CA SER A 46 -9.78 -3.72 6.20
C SER A 46 -11.14 -4.42 6.22
N ASN A 47 -11.26 -5.44 7.06
CA ASN A 47 -12.54 -6.12 7.29
C ASN A 47 -13.57 -5.22 7.98
N SER A 48 -13.14 -4.22 8.76
CA SER A 48 -14.03 -3.21 9.34
C SER A 48 -14.46 -2.11 8.35
N GLY A 49 -13.97 -2.16 7.11
CA GLY A 49 -14.33 -1.22 6.05
C GLY A 49 -13.43 0.01 5.92
N LYS A 50 -12.41 0.16 6.78
CA LYS A 50 -11.40 1.21 6.66
C LYS A 50 -10.58 1.01 5.38
N GLN A 51 -10.12 2.12 4.81
CA GLN A 51 -9.35 2.15 3.57
C GLN A 51 -8.20 3.13 3.69
N ALA A 52 -7.11 2.82 3.00
CA ALA A 52 -5.99 3.72 2.80
C ALA A 52 -5.51 3.60 1.35
N VAL A 53 -5.23 4.73 0.71
CA VAL A 53 -4.71 4.78 -0.64
C VAL A 53 -3.44 5.59 -0.67
N PHE A 54 -2.31 4.94 -0.98
CA PHE A 54 -1.06 5.64 -1.26
C PHE A 54 -0.81 5.69 -2.76
N VAL A 55 -0.43 6.85 -3.27
CA VAL A 55 0.05 7.02 -4.65
C VAL A 55 1.39 7.73 -4.61
N GLY A 56 2.44 7.09 -5.09
CA GLY A 56 3.78 7.66 -5.01
C GLY A 56 4.85 6.88 -5.76
N LYS A 57 6.07 7.38 -5.69
CA LYS A 57 7.25 6.75 -6.29
C LYS A 57 8.06 6.07 -5.21
N ARG A 58 8.46 4.83 -5.47
CA ARG A 58 9.38 4.06 -4.65
C ARG A 58 10.82 4.40 -5.05
N GLY A 59 11.63 4.76 -4.06
CA GLY A 59 13.09 4.82 -4.12
C GLY A 59 13.74 3.71 -3.28
N SER A 60 14.98 3.89 -2.87
CA SER A 60 15.72 2.93 -2.02
C SER A 60 15.14 2.81 -0.61
N GLY A 61 14.08 2.03 -0.44
CA GLY A 61 13.40 1.80 0.85
C GLY A 61 12.52 2.96 1.34
N TRP A 62 12.53 4.08 0.62
CA TRP A 62 11.69 5.26 0.89
C TRP A 62 10.73 5.52 -0.25
N TRP A 63 9.55 6.03 0.08
CA TRP A 63 8.49 6.35 -0.86
C TRP A 63 8.06 7.79 -0.62
N SER A 64 7.80 8.52 -1.71
CA SER A 64 7.26 9.88 -1.67
C SER A 64 5.98 9.95 -2.50
N GLY A 65 4.94 10.59 -1.97
CA GLY A 65 3.65 10.62 -2.64
C GLY A 65 2.54 11.23 -1.80
N THR A 66 1.35 10.66 -1.93
CA THR A 66 0.17 11.06 -1.16
C THR A 66 -0.50 9.87 -0.49
N LEU A 67 -0.86 10.00 0.79
CA LEU A 67 -1.73 9.08 1.52
C LEU A 67 -3.11 9.72 1.64
N ASP A 68 -4.14 9.07 1.10
CA ASP A 68 -5.53 9.55 1.06
C ASP A 68 -5.63 10.99 0.50
N GLY A 69 -4.79 11.31 -0.49
CA GLY A 69 -4.74 12.63 -1.15
C GLY A 69 -3.90 13.69 -0.42
N LYS A 70 -3.38 13.42 0.78
CA LYS A 70 -2.48 14.32 1.51
C LYS A 70 -1.01 13.99 1.26
N PRO A 71 -0.10 14.97 1.14
CA PRO A 71 1.34 14.74 1.02
C PRO A 71 1.87 13.81 2.12
N ALA A 72 2.60 12.77 1.72
CA ALA A 72 3.04 11.71 2.61
C ALA A 72 4.37 11.08 2.17
N MET A 73 5.05 10.50 3.14
CA MET A 73 6.22 9.65 2.97
C MET A 73 5.88 8.23 3.41
N ALA A 74 6.62 7.25 2.89
CA ALA A 74 6.59 5.88 3.42
C ALA A 74 8.00 5.31 3.55
N HIS A 75 8.16 4.39 4.50
CA HIS A 75 9.39 3.65 4.72
C HIS A 75 9.11 2.15 4.71
N GLU A 76 9.86 1.43 3.88
CA GLU A 76 9.83 -0.03 3.81
C GLU A 76 10.80 -0.59 4.85
N LEU A 77 10.25 -1.12 5.94
CA LEU A 77 11.03 -1.71 7.05
C LEU A 77 11.64 -3.06 6.63
N ASN A 78 10.91 -3.80 5.82
CA ASN A 78 11.35 -5.00 5.12
C ASN A 78 10.42 -5.25 3.92
N ARG A 79 10.72 -6.28 3.13
CA ARG A 79 9.84 -6.68 2.03
C ARG A 79 8.53 -7.24 2.59
N GLY A 80 7.47 -6.44 2.47
CA GLY A 80 6.16 -6.80 2.98
C GLY A 80 5.78 -6.12 4.28
N ASN A 81 6.54 -5.13 4.76
CA ASN A 81 6.17 -4.24 5.86
C ASN A 81 6.52 -2.79 5.53
N VAL A 82 5.50 -1.93 5.44
CA VAL A 82 5.69 -0.53 5.06
C VAL A 82 4.84 0.37 5.96
N VAL A 83 5.48 1.43 6.47
CA VAL A 83 4.85 2.47 7.27
C VAL A 83 4.71 3.73 6.43
N PHE A 84 3.54 4.34 6.44
CA PHE A 84 3.18 5.57 5.74
C PHE A 84 2.81 6.63 6.76
N SER A 85 3.24 7.87 6.52
CA SER A 85 2.80 9.02 7.30
C SER A 85 2.63 10.23 6.41
N THR A 86 1.54 10.97 6.67
CA THR A 86 1.36 12.33 6.13
C THR A 86 2.40 13.28 6.72
N HIS A 87 2.75 14.35 5.99
CA HIS A 87 3.75 15.32 6.44
C HIS A 87 3.29 16.12 7.68
N ASP A 88 1.98 16.32 7.84
CA ASP A 88 1.37 16.97 9.00
C ASP A 88 1.25 16.00 10.20
N LEU A 89 1.67 14.74 10.05
CA LEU A 89 1.53 13.66 11.03
C LEU A 89 0.08 13.40 11.47
N GLY A 90 -0.91 13.94 10.76
CA GLY A 90 -2.32 13.79 11.11
C GLY A 90 -2.92 12.44 10.71
N ARG A 91 -2.20 11.68 9.88
CA ARG A 91 -2.55 10.34 9.42
C ARG A 91 -1.32 9.45 9.31
N SER A 92 -1.43 8.24 9.81
CA SER A 92 -0.48 7.17 9.55
C SER A 92 -1.18 5.89 9.13
N PHE A 93 -0.47 5.05 8.40
CA PHE A 93 -0.94 3.75 7.99
C PHE A 93 0.25 2.79 7.96
N GLN A 94 0.07 1.57 8.44
CA GLN A 94 1.05 0.52 8.28
C GLN A 94 0.35 -0.73 7.77
N TYR A 95 1.05 -1.49 6.94
CA TYR A 95 0.66 -2.87 6.68
C TYR A 95 1.86 -3.79 6.84
N TRP A 96 1.58 -5.05 7.15
CA TRP A 96 2.54 -6.14 6.98
C TRP A 96 1.86 -7.41 6.47
N THR A 97 2.57 -8.16 5.63
CA THR A 97 2.15 -9.49 5.19
C THR A 97 2.61 -10.56 6.20
N SER A 98 2.13 -11.80 6.04
CA SER A 98 2.42 -12.90 6.96
C SER A 98 3.93 -13.08 7.21
N GLY A 99 4.32 -13.12 8.48
CA GLY A 99 5.73 -13.28 8.89
C GLY A 99 6.58 -12.01 8.83
N ASN A 100 6.05 -10.87 8.36
CA ASN A 100 6.81 -9.64 8.17
C ASN A 100 6.52 -8.54 9.20
N GLU A 101 5.81 -8.85 10.28
CA GLU A 101 5.42 -7.88 11.32
C GLU A 101 6.59 -7.08 11.89
N HIS A 102 7.73 -7.75 12.05
CA HIS A 102 8.94 -7.14 12.58
C HIS A 102 9.90 -6.84 11.43
N GLY A 103 10.35 -5.58 11.34
CA GLY A 103 11.36 -5.13 10.38
C GLY A 103 12.64 -5.97 10.42
N SER A 104 13.50 -5.83 9.41
CA SER A 104 14.87 -6.35 9.52
C SER A 104 15.63 -5.41 10.46
N TYR A 105 15.99 -5.89 11.65
CA TYR A 105 16.84 -5.16 12.60
C TYR A 105 18.32 -5.50 12.41
#